data_AF-A0A3M6I5A8-F1
#
_entry.id   AF-A0A3M6I5A8-F1
#
_cell.length_a   1.000
_cell.length_b   1.000
_cell.length_c   1.000
_cell.angle_alpha   90.00
_cell.angle_beta   90.00
_cell.angle_gamma   90.00
#
_symmetry.space_group_name_H-M   'P 1'
#
loop_
_entity.id
_entity.type
_entity.pdbx_description
1 polymer ?
#
loop_
_entity_poly.entity_id
_entity_poly.type
_entity_poly.pdbx_seq_one_letter_code
_entity_poly.pdbx_strand_id
1 'polypeptide(L)'
;MASGFRIKHHARIANGHWCVRVFSMSSGLQGSLMVDVAGTWLTSEDRQFLRQPEVGGLIIFARNIEHPRQVRELSAAIRAVRPDLLLAVDQEGGRVQRLRQGFVRLP
;
A
#
# COMPACT_ATOMS: atom_id res chain seq x y z
N MET A 1 28.51 12.90 0.93
CA MET A 1 29.56 11.88 0.77
C MET A 1 28.98 10.53 1.19
N ALA A 2 29.16 9.52 0.33
CA ALA A 2 28.84 8.08 0.47
C ALA A 2 27.41 7.69 0.92
N SER A 3 26.47 7.40 0.00
CA SER A 3 26.26 6.12 -0.70
C SER A 3 26.13 4.89 0.21
N GLY A 4 24.92 4.33 0.29
CA GLY A 4 24.69 3.08 1.03
C GLY A 4 23.34 2.42 0.75
N PHE A 5 22.91 2.31 -0.51
CA PHE A 5 21.77 1.46 -0.86
C PHE A 5 22.25 0.00 -0.89
N ARG A 6 21.83 -0.81 0.08
CA ARG A 6 22.12 -2.25 0.09
C ARG A 6 20.84 -3.03 -0.13
N ILE A 7 20.58 -3.39 -1.39
CA ILE A 7 19.65 -4.45 -1.74
C ILE A 7 20.29 -5.76 -1.27
N LYS A 8 19.66 -6.44 -0.31
CA LYS A 8 19.87 -7.88 -0.12
C LYS A 8 18.62 -8.60 -0.61
N HIS A 9 18.73 -9.23 -1.77
CA HIS A 9 17.84 -10.31 -2.15
C HIS A 9 17.91 -11.38 -1.08
N HIS A 10 16.75 -11.83 -0.59
CA HIS A 10 16.46 -13.23 -0.28
C HIS A 10 14.96 -13.34 0.01
N ALA A 11 14.25 -13.92 -0.96
CA ALA A 11 12.94 -14.49 -0.73
C ALA A 11 13.12 -15.79 0.09
N ARG A 12 12.42 -15.89 1.21
CA ARG A 12 11.97 -17.16 1.79
C ARG A 12 10.68 -16.89 2.55
N ILE A 13 9.59 -17.50 2.08
CA ILE A 13 8.33 -17.61 2.82
C ILE A 13 8.46 -18.89 3.64
N ALA A 14 8.55 -18.75 4.96
CA ALA A 14 8.36 -19.83 5.91
C ALA A 14 7.74 -19.24 7.17
N ASN A 15 6.62 -19.84 7.60
CA ASN A 15 5.91 -19.62 8.86
C ASN A 15 5.11 -18.31 9.00
N GLY A 16 3.96 -18.26 8.34
CA GLY A 16 2.68 -17.93 8.99
C GLY A 16 2.44 -16.55 9.62
N HIS A 17 3.30 -15.56 9.40
CA HIS A 17 3.08 -14.21 9.94
C HIS A 17 2.75 -13.23 8.81
N TRP A 18 1.57 -12.62 8.89
CA TRP A 18 1.21 -11.44 8.12
C TRP A 18 2.24 -10.35 8.38
N CYS A 19 3.04 -9.98 7.38
CA CYS A 19 3.88 -8.81 7.45
C CYS A 19 3.01 -7.57 7.23
N VAL A 20 2.19 -7.21 8.22
CA VAL A 20 1.89 -5.78 8.43
C VAL A 20 3.19 -5.20 8.98
N ARG A 21 4.01 -4.63 8.11
CA ARG A 21 5.18 -3.89 8.54
C ARG A 21 4.71 -2.52 9.01
N VAL A 22 4.27 -2.45 10.27
CA VAL A 22 4.17 -1.16 10.96
C VAL A 22 5.61 -0.69 11.17
N PHE A 23 6.10 0.18 10.30
CA PHE A 23 7.36 0.86 10.52
C PHE A 23 7.17 1.93 11.59
N SER A 24 7.94 1.82 12.67
CA SER A 24 8.04 2.84 13.73
C SER A 24 8.76 4.08 13.22
N MET A 25 8.26 5.24 13.65
CA MET A 25 8.51 6.56 13.08
C MET A 25 9.89 7.13 13.45
N SER A 26 10.66 7.52 12.44
CA SER A 26 11.47 8.73 12.53
C SER A 26 10.60 9.88 12.02
N SER A 27 10.27 10.83 12.92
CA SER A 27 9.57 12.10 12.64
C SER A 27 8.28 12.03 11.81
N GLY A 28 7.18 11.70 12.51
CA GLY A 28 5.83 12.28 12.32
C GLY A 28 5.04 11.92 11.06
N LEU A 29 4.08 11.00 11.21
CA LEU A 29 2.92 10.87 10.33
C LEU A 29 2.16 12.18 10.53
N GLN A 30 2.32 13.12 9.62
CA GLN A 30 1.74 14.46 9.76
C GLN A 30 0.23 14.47 9.49
N GLY A 31 -0.29 13.41 8.86
CA GLY A 31 -1.71 13.28 8.53
C GLY A 31 -2.45 12.28 9.40
N SER A 32 -3.68 12.61 9.80
CA SER A 32 -4.59 11.74 10.55
C SER A 32 -5.69 11.13 9.69
N LEU A 33 -5.82 11.55 8.42
CA LEU A 33 -6.84 11.04 7.52
C LEU A 33 -6.39 9.78 6.77
N MET A 34 -7.27 8.77 6.82
CA MET A 34 -7.25 7.61 5.94
C MET A 34 -8.25 7.84 4.82
N VAL A 35 -7.80 7.83 3.57
CA VAL A 35 -8.63 8.11 2.39
C VAL A 35 -8.65 6.93 1.43
N ASP A 36 -9.46 7.00 0.39
CA ASP A 36 -9.48 6.03 -0.70
C ASP A 36 -9.45 6.74 -2.07
N VAL A 37 -9.44 5.95 -3.14
CA VAL A 37 -9.59 6.44 -4.52
C VAL A 37 -10.69 5.66 -5.23
N ALA A 38 -11.29 6.28 -6.24
CA ALA A 38 -12.45 5.69 -6.91
C ALA A 38 -12.10 4.51 -7.81
N GLY A 39 -10.93 4.52 -8.46
CA GLY A 39 -10.59 3.60 -9.54
C GLY A 39 -9.35 2.75 -9.31
N THR A 40 -8.95 2.03 -10.36
CA THR A 40 -7.77 1.15 -10.39
C THR A 40 -6.48 1.89 -10.69
N TRP A 41 -6.58 3.19 -11.01
CA TRP A 41 -5.47 4.08 -11.33
C TRP A 41 -5.70 5.46 -10.72
N LEU A 42 -4.62 6.16 -10.37
CA LEU A 42 -4.72 7.54 -9.88
C LEU A 42 -5.00 8.50 -11.03
N THR A 43 -6.04 9.33 -10.87
CA THR A 43 -6.25 10.50 -11.72
C THR A 43 -5.30 11.64 -11.33
N SER A 44 -5.33 12.74 -12.07
CA SER A 44 -4.60 13.95 -11.70
C SER A 44 -5.10 14.57 -10.40
N GLU A 45 -6.42 14.51 -10.19
CA GLU A 45 -7.10 15.00 -8.99
C GLU A 45 -6.72 14.17 -7.77
N ASP A 46 -6.69 12.83 -7.89
CA ASP A 46 -6.21 11.95 -6.81
C ASP A 46 -4.78 12.32 -6.40
N ARG A 47 -3.91 12.56 -7.39
CA ARG A 47 -2.51 12.93 -7.14
C ARG A 47 -2.40 14.27 -6.43
N GLN A 48 -3.25 15.23 -6.76
CA GLN A 48 -3.27 16.52 -6.08
C GLN A 48 -3.77 16.36 -4.65
N PHE A 49 -4.86 15.62 -4.46
CA PHE A 49 -5.46 15.37 -3.15
C PHE A 49 -4.51 14.63 -2.20
N LEU A 50 -3.81 13.60 -2.67
CA LEU A 50 -2.86 12.84 -1.85
C LEU A 50 -1.68 13.68 -1.34
N ARG A 51 -1.35 14.81 -1.97
CA ARG A 51 -0.28 15.70 -1.47
C ARG A 51 -0.67 16.50 -0.24
N GLN A 52 -1.95 16.50 0.15
CA GLN A 52 -2.41 17.19 1.35
C GLN A 52 -1.74 16.60 2.60
N PRO A 53 -1.14 17.43 3.48
CA PRO A 53 -0.40 16.95 4.64
C PRO A 53 -1.31 16.21 5.64
N GLU A 54 -2.61 16.50 5.65
CA GLU A 54 -3.60 15.85 6.51
C GLU A 54 -3.83 14.37 6.14
N VAL A 55 -3.51 13.98 4.90
CA VAL A 55 -3.61 12.58 4.45
C VAL A 55 -2.41 11.81 4.99
N GLY A 56 -2.70 10.88 5.90
CA GLY A 56 -1.72 10.00 6.54
C GLY A 56 -1.71 8.58 5.97
N GLY A 57 -2.79 8.16 5.31
CA GLY A 57 -2.84 6.87 4.63
C GLY A 57 -3.92 6.76 3.56
N LEU A 58 -3.81 5.68 2.77
CA LEU A 58 -4.76 5.28 1.75
C LEU A 58 -5.15 3.81 1.95
N ILE A 59 -6.46 3.53 1.96
CA ILE A 59 -7.01 2.17 2.02
C ILE A 59 -7.46 1.73 0.62
N ILE A 60 -7.05 0.54 0.22
CA ILE A 60 -7.40 -0.08 -1.05
C ILE A 60 -8.61 -1.00 -0.83
N PHE A 61 -9.65 -0.83 -1.64
CA PHE A 61 -10.84 -1.67 -1.65
C PHE A 61 -10.88 -2.58 -2.89
N ALA A 62 -11.87 -3.48 -2.93
CA ALA A 62 -12.05 -4.40 -4.06
C ALA A 62 -12.19 -3.68 -5.42
N ARG A 63 -12.82 -2.50 -5.45
CA ARG A 63 -12.96 -1.69 -6.69
C ARG A 63 -11.63 -1.20 -7.28
N ASN A 64 -10.55 -1.21 -6.49
CA ASN A 64 -9.23 -0.72 -6.89
C ASN A 64 -8.32 -1.85 -7.37
N ILE A 65 -8.81 -3.10 -7.39
CA ILE A 65 -8.03 -4.31 -7.60
C ILE A 65 -8.56 -5.06 -8.82
N GLU A 66 -7.73 -5.15 -9.86
CA GLU A 66 -7.98 -6.01 -11.03
C GLU A 66 -7.13 -7.27 -10.95
N HIS A 67 -5.81 -7.11 -10.90
CA HIS A 67 -4.86 -8.22 -10.85
C HIS A 67 -3.53 -7.80 -10.18
N PRO A 68 -2.67 -8.73 -9.72
CA PRO A 68 -1.49 -8.41 -8.90
C PRO A 68 -0.56 -7.35 -9.51
N ARG A 69 -0.34 -7.40 -10.84
CA ARG A 69 0.48 -6.42 -11.54
C ARG A 69 -0.09 -5.00 -11.45
N GLN A 70 -1.39 -4.81 -11.68
CA GLN A 70 -2.04 -3.51 -11.60
C GLN A 70 -1.98 -2.95 -10.18
N VAL A 71 -2.22 -3.76 -9.15
CA VAL A 71 -2.11 -3.33 -7.74
C VAL A 71 -0.69 -2.86 -7.41
N ARG A 72 0.34 -3.54 -7.95
CA ARG A 72 1.73 -3.11 -7.79
C ARG A 72 1.99 -1.77 -8.47
N GLU A 73 1.45 -1.55 -9.66
CA GLU A 73 1.59 -0.29 -10.40
C GLU A 73 0.83 0.86 -9.70
N LEU A 74 -0.37 0.62 -9.19
CA LEU A 74 -1.12 1.58 -8.35
C LEU A 74 -0.35 1.93 -7.08
N SER A 75 0.18 0.92 -6.37
CA SER A 75 0.98 1.14 -5.15
C SER A 75 2.23 1.96 -5.43
N ALA A 76 2.92 1.70 -6.55
CA ALA A 76 4.08 2.47 -6.97
C ALA A 76 3.70 3.92 -7.34
N ALA A 77 2.58 4.12 -8.04
CA ALA A 77 2.08 5.45 -8.38
C ALA A 77 1.75 6.28 -7.12
N ILE A 78 1.13 5.67 -6.09
CA ILE A 78 0.85 6.35 -4.82
C ILE A 78 2.16 6.71 -4.10
N ARG A 79 3.11 5.77 -4.01
CA ARG A 79 4.42 6.00 -3.38
C ARG A 79 5.25 7.07 -4.10
N ALA A 80 5.09 7.21 -5.41
CA ALA A 80 5.74 8.27 -6.18
C ALA A 80 5.18 9.67 -5.85
N VAL A 81 3.91 9.77 -5.46
CA VAL A 81 3.29 11.03 -5.02
C VAL A 81 3.60 11.33 -3.55
N ARG A 82 3.47 10.31 -2.69
CA ARG A 82 3.71 10.39 -1.25
C ARG A 82 4.41 9.13 -0.74
N PRO A 83 5.74 9.16 -0.61
CA PRO A 83 6.52 8.00 -0.15
C PRO A 83 6.18 7.56 1.27
N ASP A 84 5.63 8.45 2.10
CA ASP A 84 5.37 8.29 3.53
C ASP A 84 3.98 7.76 3.89
N LEU A 85 3.02 7.72 2.96
CA LEU A 85 1.64 7.29 3.26
C LEU A 85 1.57 5.85 3.78
N LEU A 86 0.74 5.60 4.79
CA LEU A 86 0.33 4.24 5.11
C LEU A 86 -0.53 3.69 3.96
N LEU A 87 -0.18 2.52 3.41
CA LEU A 87 -1.03 1.83 2.43
C LEU A 87 -1.63 0.60 3.10
N ALA A 88 -2.95 0.51 3.14
CA ALA A 88 -3.67 -0.56 3.81
C ALA A 88 -4.69 -1.26 2.89
N VAL A 89 -5.10 -2.46 3.28
CA VAL A 89 -6.14 -3.28 2.65
C VAL A 89 -6.67 -4.28 3.68
N ASP A 90 -7.98 -4.56 3.65
CA ASP A 90 -8.57 -5.62 4.49
C ASP A 90 -8.24 -7.00 3.91
N GLN A 91 -7.22 -7.64 4.47
CA GLN A 91 -6.73 -8.94 4.00
C GLN A 91 -6.72 -9.96 5.16
N GLU A 92 -7.90 -10.21 5.73
CA GLU A 92 -8.07 -11.10 6.88
C GLU A 92 -8.18 -12.57 6.46
N GLY A 93 -8.95 -12.82 5.40
CA GLY A 93 -9.29 -14.15 4.91
C GLY A 93 -10.79 -14.41 4.86
N GLY A 94 -11.17 -15.63 4.47
CA GLY A 94 -12.56 -16.02 4.27
C GLY A 94 -13.38 -15.02 3.44
N ARG A 95 -14.36 -14.37 4.08
CA ARG A 95 -15.25 -13.38 3.44
C ARG A 95 -14.62 -11.98 3.33
N VAL A 96 -13.64 -11.66 4.18
CA VAL A 96 -12.99 -10.35 4.31
C VAL A 96 -11.56 -10.42 3.74
N GLN A 97 -11.49 -10.78 2.46
CA GLN A 97 -10.27 -10.77 1.67
C GLN A 97 -10.52 -9.97 0.39
N ARG A 98 -9.80 -8.86 0.18
CA ARG A 98 -9.94 -8.04 -1.04
C ARG A 98 -9.06 -8.55 -2.18
N LEU A 99 -7.80 -8.91 -1.90
CA LEU A 99 -6.88 -9.46 -2.90
C LEU A 99 -7.22 -10.94 -3.15
N ARG A 100 -8.02 -11.21 -4.18
CA ARG A 100 -8.55 -12.57 -4.48
C ARG A 100 -7.92 -13.18 -5.72
N GLN A 101 -8.13 -12.58 -6.89
CA GLN A 101 -7.66 -13.14 -8.16
C GLN A 101 -6.13 -13.01 -8.28
N GLY A 102 -5.44 -14.13 -8.50
CA GLY A 102 -3.98 -14.15 -8.58
C GLY A 102 -3.27 -14.01 -7.23
N PHE A 103 -4.00 -14.14 -6.12
CA PHE A 103 -3.47 -14.16 -4.76
C PHE A 103 -3.82 -15.47 -4.05
N VAL A 104 -3.05 -15.80 -3.02
CA VAL A 104 -3.36 -16.94 -2.15
C VAL A 104 -4.71 -16.70 -1.46
N ARG A 105 -5.59 -17.69 -1.50
CA ARG A 105 -6.83 -17.66 -0.74
C ARG A 105 -6.54 -18.09 0.69
N LEU A 106 -6.87 -17.21 1.61
CA LEU A 106 -6.69 -17.45 3.03
C LEU A 106 -7.92 -18.19 3.57
N PRO A 107 -7.74 -19.00 4.63
CA PRO A 107 -8.86 -19.64 5.31
C PRO A 107 -9.93 -18.63 5.75
#